data_AF-A0AAY5ENT5-F1
#
_entry.id   AF-A0AAY5ENT5-F1
#
_cell.length_a   1.000
_cell.length_b   1.000
_cell.length_c   1.000
_cell.angle_alpha   90.00
_cell.angle_beta   90.00
_cell.angle_gamma   90.00
#
_symmetry.space_group_name_H-M   'P 1'
#
loop_
_entity.id
_entity.type
_entity.pdbx_description
1 polymer ?
#
loop_
_entity_poly.entity_id
_entity_poly.type
_entity_poly.pdbx_seq_one_letter_code
_entity_poly.pdbx_strand_id
1 'polypeptide(L)'
;MDFNSKTVPLITSARDRDFLKSLYEFIAGEKESLCCPDEGSDEQRHTVYSAAFDKVIDYATSYKTILTAIKKEYDCLIASIKNNDRKVKVARGKLKTMMAQPTSLMYCRRRSVQLIAIIQKDTAEVQAKLKRLQEFRKKEPPPTPEPSDGQAQDLAARIPGMLNPEALAKHLGFLEQKQADLLNKKKNQYVPVQVKADLEIKMRAYLNKKDELALENDKLQLWLNVCSFSVCDTDSCFINNDLLEEDDPNTVNESELLVDYIKRFMHMFEAGDYEAAAFHAARSPHGVLRNTETMERFKSVTVNDGGLPPLLLYFQALMISAQPGKQLLGETLCLEGVHCALQHGYIDLITFWVTQHRLTYSEELGDVLCSHGDKDPRIADTCLALAHIIYTTCGVLRKTALCMCKRGLTIGALEFIYQNNFTLDDTMFVLKGCPSLTLLQGLTQKYGSKPALLSVGYVCHSLLKKAILDDMMCGTESWSEIAARCEQMNRPHLAQEIISTLLSQAGAVCLSPGSAKLMEHVFM
;
A
#
# COMPACT_ATOMS: atom_id res chain seq x y z
N MET A 1 30.05 8.10 34.99
CA MET A 1 29.21 7.30 35.91
C MET A 1 29.92 7.23 37.23
N ASP A 2 29.54 8.09 38.17
CA ASP A 2 30.05 8.06 39.54
C ASP A 2 29.33 6.98 40.33
N PHE A 3 30.09 5.99 40.80
CA PHE A 3 29.59 4.96 41.71
C PHE A 3 29.43 5.56 43.11
N ASN A 4 28.26 6.13 43.39
CA ASN A 4 27.87 6.45 44.75
C ASN A 4 26.94 5.38 45.32
N SER A 5 27.57 4.50 46.12
CA SER A 5 27.02 3.78 47.27
C SER A 5 25.55 3.35 47.25
N LYS A 6 25.29 2.15 46.71
CA LYS A 6 24.58 1.05 47.39
C LYS A 6 24.56 -0.18 46.49
N THR A 7 24.83 -1.33 47.09
CA THR A 7 24.97 -2.68 46.50
C THR A 7 26.22 -2.94 45.66
N VAL A 8 27.31 -3.31 46.34
CA VAL A 8 28.45 -4.02 45.73
C VAL A 8 28.29 -5.51 46.02
N PRO A 9 28.05 -6.37 45.02
CA PRO A 9 28.33 -7.79 45.15
C PRO A 9 29.74 -8.09 44.63
N LEU A 10 30.53 -8.77 45.47
CA LEU A 10 31.62 -9.68 45.07
C LEU A 10 32.84 -9.10 44.30
N ILE A 11 33.59 -8.16 44.89
CA ILE A 11 35.04 -8.06 44.60
C ILE A 11 35.78 -8.72 45.75
N THR A 12 36.02 -10.03 45.61
CA THR A 12 36.41 -10.90 46.74
C THR A 12 37.90 -10.90 47.06
N SER A 13 38.81 -10.51 46.15
CA SER A 13 40.26 -10.52 46.43
C SER A 13 40.95 -9.16 46.20
N ALA A 14 42.08 -8.94 46.88
CA ALA A 14 42.93 -7.77 46.64
C ALA A 14 43.44 -7.72 45.19
N ARG A 15 43.67 -8.89 44.59
CA ARG A 15 44.11 -9.06 43.21
C ARG A 15 43.08 -8.55 42.19
N ASP A 16 41.78 -8.74 42.48
CA ASP A 16 40.70 -8.26 41.62
C ASP A 16 40.61 -6.73 41.67
N ARG A 17 40.82 -6.13 42.86
CA ARG A 17 40.84 -4.67 43.03
C ARG A 17 42.02 -4.03 42.29
N ASP A 18 43.21 -4.62 42.40
CA ASP A 18 44.40 -4.10 41.73
C ASP A 18 44.29 -4.21 40.20
N PHE A 19 43.71 -5.31 39.71
CA PHE A 19 43.42 -5.48 38.28
C PHE A 19 42.42 -4.44 37.77
N LEU A 20 41.28 -4.25 38.45
CA LEU A 20 40.29 -3.24 38.07
C LEU A 20 40.88 -1.84 38.06
N LYS A 21 41.70 -1.51 39.07
CA LYS A 21 42.40 -0.21 39.12
C LYS A 21 43.31 -0.02 37.90
N SER A 22 44.14 -1.01 37.58
CA SER A 22 45.01 -0.98 36.39
C SER A 22 44.22 -0.90 35.08
N LEU A 23 43.07 -1.56 35.00
CA LEU A 23 42.18 -1.52 33.84
C LEU A 23 41.56 -0.13 33.64
N TYR A 24 41.11 0.52 34.72
CA TYR A 24 40.58 1.88 34.65
C TYR A 24 41.65 2.92 34.30
N GLU A 25 42.87 2.79 34.85
CA GLU A 25 44.02 3.62 34.48
C GLU A 25 44.37 3.48 33.00
N PHE A 26 44.33 2.24 32.47
CA PHE A 26 44.53 1.98 31.05
C PHE A 26 43.46 2.65 30.17
N ILE A 27 42.18 2.49 30.50
CA ILE A 27 41.09 3.10 29.73
C ILE A 27 41.22 4.63 29.75
N ALA A 28 41.53 5.22 30.91
CA ALA A 28 41.69 6.66 31.05
C ALA A 28 42.87 7.18 30.20
N GLY A 29 44.03 6.52 30.27
CA GLY A 29 45.22 6.91 29.51
C GLY A 29 45.05 6.79 27.99
N GLU A 30 44.40 5.71 27.52
CA GLU A 30 44.12 5.53 26.09
C GLU A 30 43.11 6.54 25.55
N LYS A 31 42.06 6.86 26.34
CA LYS A 31 41.09 7.90 25.98
C LYS A 31 41.74 9.27 25.87
N GLU A 32 42.64 9.61 26.79
CA GLU A 32 43.39 10.87 26.76
C GLU A 32 44.36 10.92 25.57
N SER A 33 45.10 9.84 25.32
CA SER A 33 46.05 9.76 24.20
C SER A 33 45.39 9.82 22.83
N LEU A 34 44.18 9.29 22.68
CA LEU A 34 43.43 9.30 21.42
C LEU A 34 42.51 10.53 21.28
N CYS A 35 42.55 11.47 22.24
CA CYS A 35 41.66 12.64 22.29
C CYS A 35 40.17 12.25 22.15
N CYS A 36 39.77 11.12 22.74
CA CYS A 36 38.39 10.66 22.65
C CYS A 36 37.45 11.66 23.34
N PRO A 37 36.30 12.02 22.73
CA PRO A 37 35.30 12.86 23.40
C PRO A 37 34.80 12.19 24.68
N ASP A 38 34.25 12.96 25.63
CA ASP A 38 33.69 12.40 26.86
C ASP A 38 32.34 11.68 26.62
N GLU A 39 31.54 12.16 25.66
CA GLU A 39 30.21 11.61 25.31
C GLU A 39 30.05 11.42 23.79
N GLY A 40 29.04 10.66 23.35
CA GLY A 40 28.74 10.42 21.92
C GLY A 40 29.37 9.17 21.30
N SER A 41 29.01 8.82 20.04
CA SER A 41 29.59 7.65 19.35
C SER A 41 30.95 8.00 18.74
N ASP A 42 32.00 7.29 19.10
CA ASP A 42 33.35 7.54 18.61
C ASP A 42 34.08 6.21 18.29
N GLU A 43 34.72 6.14 17.12
CA GLU A 43 35.37 4.91 16.64
C GLU A 43 36.61 4.55 17.47
N GLN A 44 37.33 5.56 17.96
CA GLN A 44 38.49 5.35 18.81
C GLN A 44 38.06 4.85 20.18
N ARG A 45 36.93 5.35 20.71
CA ARG A 45 36.33 4.85 21.96
C ARG A 45 35.96 3.35 21.90
N HIS A 46 35.39 2.87 20.79
CA HIS A 46 35.14 1.42 20.60
C HIS A 46 36.44 0.63 20.65
N THR A 47 37.50 1.14 20.02
CA THR A 47 38.82 0.49 19.99
C THR A 47 39.42 0.37 21.39
N VAL A 48 39.33 1.44 22.20
CA VAL A 48 39.80 1.45 23.59
C VAL A 48 39.04 0.44 24.46
N TYR A 49 37.71 0.42 24.38
CA TYR A 49 36.92 -0.53 25.16
C TYR A 49 37.06 -1.98 24.69
N SER A 50 37.25 -2.21 23.38
CA SER A 50 37.53 -3.55 22.85
C SER A 50 38.86 -4.09 23.39
N ALA A 51 39.91 -3.27 23.40
CA ALA A 51 41.20 -3.62 23.99
C ALA A 51 41.14 -3.81 25.51
N ALA A 52 40.34 -3.00 26.21
CA ALA A 52 40.09 -3.19 27.63
C ALA A 52 39.35 -4.51 27.93
N PHE A 53 38.41 -4.90 27.06
CA PHE A 53 37.68 -6.16 27.19
C PHE A 53 38.58 -7.38 26.95
N ASP A 54 39.56 -7.28 26.04
CA ASP A 54 40.58 -8.32 25.86
C ASP A 54 41.38 -8.55 27.15
N LYS A 55 41.75 -7.47 27.86
CA LYS A 55 42.41 -7.58 29.18
C LYS A 55 41.54 -8.27 30.22
N VAL A 56 40.21 -8.10 30.17
CA VAL A 56 39.26 -8.80 31.06
C VAL A 56 39.15 -10.27 30.69
N ILE A 57 39.14 -10.61 29.41
CA ILE A 57 39.15 -12.01 28.92
C ILE A 57 40.43 -12.73 29.38
N ASP A 58 41.58 -12.07 29.31
CA ASP A 58 42.86 -12.64 29.72
C ASP A 58 42.96 -12.81 31.25
N TYR A 59 42.33 -11.94 32.03
CA TYR A 59 42.26 -12.05 33.49
C TYR A 59 41.29 -13.15 33.93
N ALA A 60 40.10 -13.21 33.35
CA ALA A 60 39.02 -14.12 33.72
C ALA A 60 39.08 -15.45 32.94
N THR A 61 40.18 -16.18 33.08
CA THR A 61 40.48 -17.40 32.31
C THR A 61 39.40 -18.48 32.38
N SER A 62 38.72 -18.65 33.52
CA SER A 62 37.62 -19.61 33.69
C SER A 62 36.38 -19.30 32.84
N TYR A 63 36.19 -18.04 32.45
CA TYR A 63 35.08 -17.57 31.64
C TYR A 63 35.49 -17.16 30.23
N LYS A 64 36.75 -17.45 29.84
CA LYS A 64 37.36 -17.02 28.57
C LYS A 64 36.47 -17.33 27.37
N THR A 65 35.97 -18.55 27.24
CA THR A 65 35.11 -18.97 26.11
C THR A 65 33.84 -18.13 26.01
N ILE A 66 33.16 -17.89 27.12
CA ILE A 66 31.90 -17.13 27.17
C ILE A 66 32.17 -15.65 26.90
N LEU A 67 33.21 -15.08 27.54
CA LEU A 67 33.57 -13.67 27.34
C LEU A 67 34.05 -13.40 25.90
N THR A 68 34.80 -14.32 25.28
CA THR A 68 35.18 -14.20 23.87
C THR A 68 33.96 -14.28 22.95
N ALA A 69 33.00 -15.16 23.23
CA ALA A 69 31.74 -15.21 22.46
C ALA A 69 30.94 -13.91 22.60
N ILE A 70 30.80 -13.39 23.81
CA ILE A 70 30.15 -12.09 24.07
C ILE A 70 30.86 -10.97 23.30
N LYS A 71 32.19 -10.90 23.37
CA LYS A 71 32.97 -9.90 22.63
C LYS A 71 32.71 -9.98 21.13
N LYS A 72 32.70 -11.20 20.58
CA LYS A 72 32.44 -11.44 19.16
C LYS A 72 31.07 -10.92 18.73
N GLU A 73 30.02 -11.18 19.53
CA GLU A 73 28.67 -10.66 19.27
C GLU A 73 28.63 -9.13 19.25
N TYR A 74 29.24 -8.48 20.24
CA TYR A 74 29.32 -7.01 20.30
C TYR A 74 30.10 -6.42 19.12
N ASP A 75 31.23 -7.01 18.75
CA ASP A 75 32.04 -6.55 17.61
C ASP A 75 31.30 -6.76 16.27
N CYS A 76 30.56 -7.87 16.11
CA CYS A 76 29.68 -8.11 14.96
C CYS A 76 28.54 -7.10 14.87
N LEU A 77 27.89 -6.79 15.99
CA LEU A 77 26.81 -5.80 16.05
C LEU A 77 27.32 -4.38 15.71
N ILE A 78 28.46 -3.99 16.26
CA ILE A 78 29.08 -2.69 15.96
C ILE A 78 29.49 -2.60 14.49
N ALA A 79 30.05 -3.68 13.91
CA ALA A 79 30.38 -3.74 12.48
C ALA A 79 29.12 -3.61 11.59
N SER A 80 28.01 -4.24 11.98
CA SER A 80 26.73 -4.13 11.28
C SER A 80 26.18 -2.69 11.32
N ILE A 81 26.19 -2.05 12.49
CA ILE A 81 25.78 -0.64 12.64
C ILE A 81 26.65 0.27 11.78
N LYS A 82 27.98 0.09 11.78
CA LYS A 82 28.92 0.86 10.94
C LYS A 82 28.63 0.69 9.45
N ASN A 83 28.34 -0.53 9.01
CA ASN A 83 28.00 -0.81 7.61
C ASN A 83 26.69 -0.12 7.22
N ASN A 84 25.69 -0.16 8.09
CA ASN A 84 24.41 0.50 7.88
C ASN A 84 24.55 2.03 7.82
N ASP A 85 25.31 2.66 8.73
CA ASP A 85 25.56 4.10 8.69
C ASP A 85 26.29 4.54 7.40
N ARG A 86 27.26 3.75 6.93
CA ARG A 86 27.93 3.98 5.64
C ARG A 86 26.95 3.91 4.47
N LYS A 87 26.08 2.90 4.44
CA LYS A 87 25.03 2.76 3.42
C LYS A 87 24.05 3.94 3.45
N VAL A 88 23.64 4.37 4.64
CA VAL A 88 22.76 5.54 4.84
C VAL A 88 23.42 6.83 4.35
N LYS A 89 24.71 7.04 4.65
CA LYS A 89 25.48 8.20 4.16
C LYS A 89 25.59 8.22 2.64
N VAL A 90 25.89 7.07 2.02
CA VAL A 90 25.94 6.94 0.55
C VAL A 90 24.56 7.20 -0.06
N ALA A 91 23.50 6.63 0.50
CA ALA A 91 22.12 6.85 0.06
C ALA A 91 21.71 8.32 0.18
N ARG A 92 22.03 8.98 1.30
CA ARG A 92 21.78 10.42 1.51
C ARG A 92 22.58 11.28 0.52
N GLY A 93 23.82 10.90 0.21
CA GLY A 93 24.63 11.55 -0.81
C GLY A 93 24.00 11.46 -2.21
N LYS A 94 23.56 10.27 -2.61
CA LYS A 94 22.82 10.02 -3.86
C LYS A 94 21.49 10.78 -3.89
N LEU A 95 20.75 10.81 -2.78
CA LEU A 95 19.51 11.56 -2.68
C LEU A 95 19.76 13.06 -2.82
N LYS A 96 20.82 13.59 -2.22
CA LYS A 96 21.18 15.02 -2.34
C LYS A 96 21.59 15.39 -3.78
N THR A 97 22.33 14.54 -4.49
CA THR A 97 22.65 14.75 -5.91
C THR A 97 21.42 14.62 -6.79
N MET A 98 20.55 13.64 -6.52
CA MET A 98 19.26 13.48 -7.20
C MET A 98 18.31 14.65 -6.93
N MET A 99 18.31 15.25 -5.73
CA MET A 99 17.51 16.42 -5.39
C MET A 99 18.03 17.72 -6.00
N ALA A 100 19.32 17.80 -6.35
CA ALA A 100 19.88 18.92 -7.10
C ALA A 100 19.52 18.88 -8.60
N GLN A 101 19.22 17.69 -9.14
CA GLN A 101 18.82 17.45 -10.53
C GLN A 101 17.45 18.10 -10.92
N PRO A 102 16.42 18.12 -10.04
CA PRO A 102 15.20 18.90 -10.23
C PRO A 102 15.42 20.41 -10.41
N THR A 103 16.46 21.00 -9.82
CA THR A 103 16.70 22.45 -9.94
C THR A 103 17.12 22.84 -11.36
N SER A 104 17.92 21.99 -12.03
CA SER A 104 18.25 22.17 -13.44
C SER A 104 17.05 21.85 -14.35
N LEU A 105 16.23 20.85 -14.01
CA LEU A 105 14.98 20.55 -14.73
C LEU A 105 13.96 21.70 -14.63
N MET A 106 13.81 22.29 -13.43
CA MET A 106 12.96 23.45 -13.20
C MET A 106 13.45 24.67 -14.00
N TYR A 107 14.78 24.88 -14.06
CA TYR A 107 15.36 25.91 -14.94
C TYR A 107 15.06 25.63 -16.41
N CYS A 108 15.25 24.39 -16.88
CA CYS A 108 14.93 23.99 -18.26
C CYS A 108 13.44 24.17 -18.59
N ARG A 109 12.52 23.81 -17.68
CA ARG A 109 11.07 24.04 -17.83
C ARG A 109 10.71 25.52 -17.88
N ARG A 110 11.30 26.33 -17.00
CA ARG A 110 11.07 27.78 -17.00
C ARG A 110 11.59 28.43 -18.29
N ARG A 111 12.76 27.99 -18.76
CA ARG A 111 13.35 28.42 -20.04
C ARG A 111 12.50 27.99 -21.23
N SER A 112 11.94 26.78 -21.23
CA SER A 112 11.09 26.30 -22.33
C SER A 112 9.80 27.10 -22.45
N VAL A 113 9.15 27.43 -21.34
CA VAL A 113 7.94 28.28 -21.34
C VAL A 113 8.25 29.69 -21.85
N GLN A 114 9.38 30.28 -21.43
CA GLN A 114 9.83 31.59 -21.94
C GLN A 114 10.08 31.56 -23.46
N LEU A 115 10.75 30.52 -23.97
CA LEU A 115 11.03 30.39 -25.41
C LEU A 115 9.75 30.20 -26.22
N ILE A 116 8.77 29.42 -25.72
CA ILE A 116 7.46 29.27 -26.38
C ILE A 116 6.76 30.62 -26.50
N ALA A 117 6.76 31.44 -25.45
CA ALA A 117 6.14 32.75 -25.48
C ALA A 117 6.81 33.70 -26.50
N ILE A 118 8.14 33.66 -26.61
CA ILE A 118 8.89 34.44 -27.62
C ILE A 118 8.51 33.99 -29.03
N ILE A 119 8.49 32.68 -29.31
CA ILE A 119 8.13 32.15 -30.62
C ILE A 119 6.70 32.54 -31.01
N GLN A 120 5.75 32.47 -30.08
CA GLN A 120 4.36 32.88 -30.33
C GLN A 120 4.26 34.36 -30.70
N LYS A 121 4.98 35.22 -29.99
CA LYS A 121 5.03 36.66 -30.27
C LYS A 121 5.61 36.93 -31.67
N ASP A 122 6.75 36.34 -31.98
CA ASP A 122 7.41 36.53 -33.28
C ASP A 122 6.55 35.99 -34.43
N THR A 123 5.87 34.86 -34.21
CA THR A 123 4.93 34.27 -35.18
C THR A 123 3.77 35.22 -35.46
N ALA A 124 3.20 35.85 -34.41
CA ALA A 124 2.13 36.83 -34.57
C ALA A 124 2.60 38.07 -35.34
N GLU A 125 3.83 38.55 -35.09
CA GLU A 125 4.39 39.70 -35.80
C GLU A 125 4.61 39.41 -37.30
N VAL A 126 5.11 38.22 -37.62
CA VAL A 126 5.29 37.77 -39.02
C VAL A 126 3.92 37.65 -39.71
N GLN A 127 2.92 37.08 -39.05
CA GLN A 127 1.56 36.99 -39.60
C GLN A 127 0.95 38.38 -39.85
N ALA A 128 1.18 39.34 -38.95
CA ALA A 128 0.72 40.71 -39.14
C ALA A 128 1.39 41.40 -40.34
N LYS A 129 2.71 41.20 -40.54
CA LYS A 129 3.43 41.72 -41.71
C LYS A 129 2.94 41.08 -43.02
N LEU A 130 2.66 39.78 -43.01
CA LEU A 130 2.10 39.05 -44.15
C LEU A 130 0.73 39.61 -44.56
N LYS A 131 -0.15 39.88 -43.60
CA LYS A 131 -1.45 40.50 -43.87
C LYS A 131 -1.31 41.88 -44.49
N ARG A 132 -0.40 42.72 -43.96
CA ARG A 132 -0.12 44.05 -44.55
C ARG A 132 0.38 43.93 -46.00
N LEU A 133 1.30 43.01 -46.29
CA LEU A 133 1.79 42.80 -47.66
C LEU A 133 0.69 42.32 -48.60
N GLN A 134 -0.20 41.44 -48.14
CA GLN A 134 -1.35 41.00 -48.91
C GLN A 134 -2.34 42.14 -49.20
N GLU A 135 -2.53 43.06 -48.25
CA GLU A 135 -3.35 44.27 -48.45
C GLU A 135 -2.71 45.24 -49.43
N PHE A 136 -1.38 45.42 -49.39
CA PHE A 136 -0.66 46.21 -50.40
C PHE A 136 -0.80 45.62 -51.79
N ARG A 137 -0.65 44.30 -51.93
CA ARG A 137 -0.77 43.60 -53.22
C ARG A 137 -2.19 43.68 -53.81
N LYS A 138 -3.21 43.79 -52.97
CA LYS A 138 -4.60 44.01 -53.42
C LYS A 138 -4.87 45.44 -53.92
N LYS A 139 -3.97 46.38 -53.66
CA LYS A 139 -4.09 47.80 -54.08
C LYS A 139 -3.31 48.13 -55.36
N GLU A 140 -2.54 47.20 -55.91
CA GLU A 140 -1.83 47.40 -57.20
C GLU A 140 -2.75 47.07 -58.40
N PRO A 141 -2.87 47.96 -59.41
CA PRO A 141 -3.68 47.70 -60.61
C PRO A 141 -3.05 46.64 -61.53
N PRO A 142 -3.84 45.99 -62.41
CA PRO A 142 -3.35 44.93 -63.30
C PRO A 142 -2.41 45.48 -64.39
N PRO A 143 -1.43 44.70 -64.87
CA PRO A 143 -0.48 45.16 -65.88
C PRO A 143 -1.14 45.23 -67.26
N THR A 144 -0.98 46.36 -67.96
CA THR A 144 -1.38 46.56 -69.36
C THR A 144 -0.32 46.06 -70.35
N PRO A 145 -0.71 45.69 -71.59
CA PRO A 145 0.11 44.91 -72.53
C PRO A 145 1.13 45.76 -73.28
N GLU A 146 2.26 45.14 -73.65
CA GLU A 146 3.37 45.72 -74.41
C GLU A 146 2.98 46.16 -75.84
N PRO A 147 3.64 47.19 -76.38
CA PRO A 147 3.93 47.26 -77.80
C PRO A 147 5.41 47.48 -78.15
N SER A 148 5.79 46.70 -79.16
CA SER A 148 6.77 46.85 -80.25
C SER A 148 7.71 48.08 -80.34
N ASP A 149 8.93 47.73 -80.74
CA ASP A 149 9.83 48.42 -81.67
C ASP A 149 10.42 49.78 -81.30
N GLY A 150 11.75 49.74 -81.18
CA GLY A 150 12.63 50.84 -81.54
C GLY A 150 13.04 51.74 -80.38
N GLN A 151 14.35 51.99 -80.31
CA GLN A 151 15.00 53.06 -79.55
C GLN A 151 15.27 52.74 -78.08
N ALA A 152 16.29 51.88 -77.89
CA ALA A 152 17.16 51.92 -76.73
C ALA A 152 17.97 53.23 -76.72
N GLN A 153 17.33 54.33 -76.32
CA GLN A 153 17.95 55.53 -75.76
C GLN A 153 16.80 56.46 -75.35
N ASP A 154 16.83 56.90 -74.09
CA ASP A 154 15.99 57.98 -73.52
C ASP A 154 14.75 57.61 -72.67
N LEU A 155 14.88 56.61 -71.78
CA LEU A 155 14.00 56.48 -70.59
C LEU A 155 14.75 56.65 -69.26
N ALA A 156 16.00 57.09 -69.29
CA ALA A 156 16.79 57.42 -68.08
C ALA A 156 16.40 58.77 -67.44
N ALA A 157 15.38 59.47 -67.97
CA ALA A 157 15.04 60.83 -67.58
C ALA A 157 13.58 61.03 -67.16
N ARG A 158 12.92 60.07 -66.47
CA ARG A 158 11.68 60.40 -65.73
C ARG A 158 11.24 59.42 -64.64
N ILE A 159 12.09 59.08 -63.67
CA ILE A 159 11.63 58.84 -62.28
C ILE A 159 12.61 59.52 -61.32
N PRO A 160 12.30 60.73 -60.84
CA PRO A 160 13.03 61.36 -59.76
C PRO A 160 12.68 60.66 -58.44
N GLY A 161 13.66 59.97 -57.86
CA GLY A 161 13.61 59.51 -56.47
C GLY A 161 13.56 58.00 -56.33
N MET A 162 14.56 57.49 -55.61
CA MET A 162 14.68 56.14 -55.06
C MET A 162 15.32 55.09 -55.97
N LEU A 163 16.65 55.08 -56.02
CA LEU A 163 17.49 53.89 -56.09
C LEU A 163 18.94 54.32 -55.83
N ASN A 164 19.30 54.46 -54.56
CA ASN A 164 20.70 54.62 -54.16
C ASN A 164 21.31 53.21 -54.11
N PRO A 165 22.19 52.81 -55.05
CA PRO A 165 22.73 51.46 -55.11
C PRO A 165 23.46 51.06 -53.82
N GLU A 166 24.06 52.03 -53.13
CA GLU A 166 24.66 51.87 -51.80
C GLU A 166 23.65 51.36 -50.75
N ALA A 167 22.44 51.91 -50.76
CA ALA A 167 21.40 51.55 -49.79
C ALA A 167 20.86 50.13 -50.05
N LEU A 168 20.80 49.74 -51.33
CA LEU A 168 20.38 48.40 -51.73
C LEU A 168 21.45 47.35 -51.40
N ALA A 169 22.72 47.64 -51.67
CA ALA A 169 23.84 46.78 -51.28
C ALA A 169 23.93 46.59 -49.76
N LYS A 170 23.71 47.67 -49.00
CA LYS A 170 23.64 47.62 -47.53
C LYS A 170 22.45 46.79 -47.03
N HIS A 171 21.32 46.84 -47.72
CA HIS A 171 20.15 46.02 -47.39
C HIS A 171 20.37 44.54 -47.73
N LEU A 172 21.03 44.24 -48.85
CA LEU A 172 21.39 42.87 -49.22
C LEU A 172 22.34 42.25 -48.18
N GLY A 173 23.40 42.96 -47.79
CA GLY A 173 24.31 42.50 -46.74
C GLY A 173 23.61 42.28 -45.39
N PHE A 174 22.62 43.11 -45.05
CA PHE A 174 21.77 42.89 -43.87
C PHE A 174 20.94 41.61 -43.98
N LEU A 175 20.37 41.32 -45.15
CA LEU A 175 19.57 40.11 -45.37
C LEU A 175 20.43 38.83 -45.31
N GLU A 176 21.63 38.86 -45.90
CA GLU A 176 22.58 37.75 -45.85
C GLU A 176 23.03 37.47 -44.42
N GLN A 177 23.36 38.53 -43.66
CA GLN A 177 23.72 38.40 -42.24
C GLN A 177 22.56 37.85 -41.41
N LYS A 178 21.33 38.31 -41.68
CA LYS A 178 20.12 37.81 -41.01
C LYS A 178 19.84 36.35 -41.35
N GLN A 179 20.12 35.91 -42.57
CA GLN A 179 19.99 34.52 -42.98
C GLN A 179 21.01 33.63 -42.26
N ALA A 180 22.26 34.07 -42.16
CA ALA A 180 23.31 33.37 -41.43
C ALA A 180 22.96 33.23 -39.93
N ASP A 181 22.46 34.31 -39.31
CA ASP A 181 22.01 34.29 -37.92
C ASP A 181 20.84 33.32 -37.69
N LEU A 182 19.88 33.26 -38.61
CA LEU A 182 18.75 32.33 -38.51
C LEU A 182 19.19 30.87 -38.67
N LEU A 183 20.14 30.58 -39.56
CA LEU A 183 20.71 29.23 -39.71
C LEU A 183 21.48 28.81 -38.45
N ASN A 184 22.26 29.72 -37.87
CA ASN A 184 23.00 29.46 -36.64
C ASN A 184 22.05 29.23 -35.44
N LYS A 185 20.97 30.01 -35.35
CA LYS A 185 19.90 29.79 -34.35
C LYS A 185 19.22 28.44 -34.55
N LYS A 186 18.87 28.06 -35.79
CA LYS A 186 18.28 26.74 -36.10
C LYS A 186 19.18 25.60 -35.63
N LYS A 187 20.49 25.69 -35.87
CA LYS A 187 21.47 24.64 -35.51
C LYS A 187 21.69 24.51 -34.01
N ASN A 188 21.71 25.64 -33.27
CA ASN A 188 22.14 25.64 -31.87
C ASN A 188 20.99 25.73 -30.86
N GLN A 189 19.79 26.13 -31.28
CA GLN A 189 18.72 26.49 -30.34
C GLN A 189 17.41 25.73 -30.55
N TYR A 190 17.28 24.96 -31.65
CA TYR A 190 16.06 24.22 -31.97
C TYR A 190 16.37 22.75 -32.21
N VAL A 191 15.54 21.87 -31.67
CA VAL A 191 15.58 20.42 -31.88
C VAL A 191 14.35 20.03 -32.71
N PRO A 192 14.47 19.12 -33.69
CA PRO A 192 13.32 18.64 -34.45
C PRO A 192 12.22 18.09 -33.53
N VAL A 193 10.96 18.36 -33.87
CA VAL A 193 9.79 17.98 -33.05
C VAL A 193 9.72 16.46 -32.84
N GLN A 194 10.15 15.67 -33.82
CA GLN A 194 10.23 14.21 -33.73
C GLN A 194 11.18 13.75 -32.62
N VAL A 195 12.36 14.36 -32.50
CA VAL A 195 13.35 14.00 -31.47
C VAL A 195 12.83 14.34 -30.07
N LYS A 196 12.08 15.45 -29.95
CA LYS A 196 11.41 15.81 -28.69
C LYS A 196 10.34 14.79 -28.32
N ALA A 197 9.50 14.37 -29.27
CA ALA A 197 8.45 13.38 -29.02
C ALA A 197 9.03 12.02 -28.58
N ASP A 198 10.11 11.57 -29.23
CA ASP A 198 10.80 10.33 -28.87
C ASP A 198 11.40 10.40 -27.45
N LEU A 199 11.98 11.53 -27.08
CA LEU A 199 12.51 11.76 -25.73
C LEU A 199 11.39 11.79 -24.69
N GLU A 200 10.23 12.37 -24.99
CA GLU A 200 9.06 12.37 -24.10
C GLU A 200 8.48 10.96 -23.90
N ILE A 201 8.48 10.11 -24.93
CA ILE A 201 8.09 8.70 -24.83
C ILE A 201 9.09 7.94 -23.97
N LYS A 202 10.40 8.07 -24.23
CA LYS A 202 11.44 7.42 -23.42
C LYS A 202 11.39 7.88 -21.97
N MET A 203 11.17 9.17 -21.72
CA MET A 203 11.08 9.72 -20.37
C MET A 203 9.87 9.17 -19.60
N ARG A 204 8.72 9.00 -20.26
CA ARG A 204 7.56 8.32 -19.66
C ARG A 204 7.86 6.85 -19.34
N ALA A 205 8.53 6.13 -20.24
CA ALA A 205 8.92 4.74 -19.98
C ALA A 205 9.86 4.62 -18.77
N TYR A 206 10.86 5.51 -18.64
CA TYR A 206 11.75 5.54 -17.48
C TYR A 206 11.02 5.89 -16.18
N LEU A 207 10.05 6.81 -16.22
CA LEU A 207 9.25 7.15 -15.04
C LEU A 207 8.41 5.95 -14.58
N ASN A 208 7.73 5.27 -15.51
CA ASN A 208 6.98 4.06 -15.20
C ASN A 208 7.90 2.99 -14.60
N LYS A 209 9.09 2.80 -15.17
CA LYS A 209 10.04 1.80 -14.65
C LYS A 209 10.56 2.16 -13.24
N LYS A 210 10.74 3.44 -12.96
CA LYS A 210 11.11 3.93 -11.62
C LYS A 210 10.00 3.63 -10.61
N ASP A 211 8.74 3.81 -10.99
CA ASP A 211 7.60 3.56 -10.11
C ASP A 211 7.41 2.05 -9.84
N GLU A 212 7.63 1.19 -10.84
CA GLU A 212 7.70 -0.27 -10.66
C GLU A 212 8.78 -0.68 -9.66
N LEU A 213 10.01 -0.16 -9.83
CA LEU A 213 11.13 -0.48 -8.95
C LEU A 213 10.95 0.06 -7.54
N ALA A 214 10.27 1.21 -7.39
CA ALA A 214 9.91 1.75 -6.07
C ALA A 214 8.92 0.82 -5.35
N LEU A 215 7.91 0.32 -6.06
CA LEU A 215 6.96 -0.66 -5.53
C LEU A 215 7.66 -1.96 -5.09
N GLU A 216 8.62 -2.44 -5.89
CA GLU A 216 9.41 -3.63 -5.57
C GLU A 216 10.31 -3.41 -4.35
N ASN A 217 10.93 -2.24 -4.24
CA ASN A 217 11.74 -1.90 -3.07
C ASN A 217 10.88 -1.79 -1.79
N ASP A 218 9.67 -1.23 -1.88
CA ASP A 218 8.74 -1.18 -0.75
C ASP A 218 8.30 -2.60 -0.32
N LYS A 219 8.08 -3.50 -1.29
CA LYS A 219 7.84 -4.93 -1.02
C LYS A 219 9.01 -5.59 -0.29
N LEU A 220 10.24 -5.33 -0.74
CA LEU A 220 11.45 -5.89 -0.12
C LEU A 220 11.71 -5.33 1.28
N GLN A 221 11.40 -4.05 1.52
CA GLN A 221 11.49 -3.43 2.85
C GLN A 221 10.47 -4.04 3.83
N LEU A 222 9.23 -4.28 3.38
CA LEU A 222 8.24 -5.00 4.17
C LEU A 222 8.70 -6.42 4.48
N TRP A 223 9.26 -7.13 3.49
CA TRP A 223 9.81 -8.46 3.67
C TRP A 223 10.96 -8.48 4.71
N LEU A 224 11.88 -7.51 4.63
CA LEU A 224 12.98 -7.36 5.59
C LEU A 224 12.46 -7.12 7.01
N ASN A 225 11.43 -6.28 7.17
CA ASN A 225 10.83 -6.00 8.47
C ASN A 225 10.11 -7.21 9.06
N VAL A 226 9.46 -8.03 8.24
CA VAL A 226 8.80 -9.27 8.65
C VAL A 226 9.84 -10.34 9.05
N CYS A 227 10.91 -10.49 8.26
CA CYS A 227 12.02 -11.39 8.59
C CYS A 227 12.86 -10.93 9.80
N SER A 228 12.81 -9.65 10.17
CA SER A 228 13.54 -9.11 11.33
C SER A 228 12.92 -9.49 12.68
N PHE A 229 11.78 -10.21 12.70
CA PHE A 229 11.13 -10.67 13.94
C PHE A 229 11.56 -12.09 14.38
N SER A 230 12.33 -12.82 13.56
CA SER A 230 13.00 -14.05 13.99
C SER A 230 14.23 -14.28 13.12
N VAL A 231 15.40 -14.03 13.69
CA VAL A 231 16.66 -14.60 13.18
C VAL A 231 17.27 -15.37 14.32
N CYS A 232 17.00 -16.67 14.34
CA CYS A 232 17.94 -17.62 14.91
C CYS A 232 18.81 -18.14 13.76
N ASP A 233 20.11 -17.91 13.89
CA ASP A 233 21.16 -18.50 13.06
C ASP A 233 21.11 -20.03 13.22
N THR A 234 20.57 -20.73 12.23
CA THR A 234 20.94 -22.13 11.96
C THR A 234 20.99 -22.37 10.46
N ASP A 235 22.22 -22.51 9.98
CA ASP A 235 22.66 -23.23 8.79
C ASP A 235 21.89 -22.98 7.47
N SER A 236 22.40 -21.98 6.76
CA SER A 236 22.43 -21.99 5.30
C SER A 236 23.20 -23.22 4.79
N CYS A 237 22.51 -24.35 4.62
CA CYS A 237 23.01 -25.49 3.86
C CYS A 237 21.97 -25.91 2.83
N PHE A 238 22.22 -25.48 1.59
CA PHE A 238 21.90 -26.17 0.33
C PHE A 238 20.61 -27.00 0.30
N ILE A 239 19.50 -26.37 -0.04
CA ILE A 239 18.48 -27.06 -0.84
C ILE A 239 18.37 -26.30 -2.16
N ASN A 240 19.19 -26.75 -3.11
CA ASN A 240 19.04 -26.42 -4.52
C ASN A 240 17.60 -26.75 -4.92
N ASN A 241 16.95 -25.76 -5.52
CA ASN A 241 15.63 -25.90 -6.11
C ASN A 241 15.70 -26.53 -7.53
N ASP A 242 16.86 -27.08 -7.90
CA ASP A 242 17.25 -27.48 -9.27
C ASP A 242 17.30 -29.00 -9.47
N LEU A 243 16.80 -29.82 -8.54
CA LEU A 243 16.88 -31.30 -8.64
C LEU A 243 15.66 -31.94 -9.33
N LEU A 244 14.86 -31.16 -10.07
CA LEU A 244 13.72 -31.67 -10.84
C LEU A 244 13.69 -31.19 -12.30
N GLU A 245 14.72 -30.50 -12.77
CA GLU A 245 14.85 -30.20 -14.20
C GLU A 245 16.10 -30.92 -14.72
N GLU A 246 15.85 -31.96 -15.52
CA GLU A 246 16.79 -32.84 -16.22
C GLU A 246 17.35 -34.01 -15.40
N ASP A 247 16.75 -35.20 -15.56
CA ASP A 247 17.48 -36.43 -15.92
C ASP A 247 16.52 -37.60 -16.27
N ASP A 248 17.03 -38.50 -17.11
CA ASP A 248 16.48 -39.75 -17.71
C ASP A 248 15.17 -40.36 -17.14
N PRO A 249 14.28 -40.93 -17.99
CA PRO A 249 12.97 -41.48 -17.59
C PRO A 249 13.05 -42.85 -16.89
N ASN A 250 14.23 -43.26 -16.41
CA ASN A 250 14.42 -44.52 -15.71
C ASN A 250 15.42 -44.31 -14.57
N THR A 251 14.97 -44.57 -13.34
CA THR A 251 15.77 -44.88 -12.11
C THR A 251 15.81 -43.90 -10.92
N VAL A 252 14.82 -43.02 -10.72
CA VAL A 252 14.44 -42.66 -9.34
C VAL A 252 12.92 -42.65 -9.20
N ASN A 253 12.41 -43.54 -8.35
CA ASN A 253 10.98 -43.68 -8.11
C ASN A 253 10.51 -42.45 -7.32
N GLU A 254 9.87 -41.48 -7.99
CA GLU A 254 9.34 -40.24 -7.40
C GLU A 254 8.51 -40.51 -6.14
N SER A 255 7.81 -41.64 -6.08
CA SER A 255 7.05 -42.08 -4.90
C SER A 255 7.92 -42.39 -3.69
N GLU A 256 9.13 -42.93 -3.86
CA GLU A 256 10.06 -43.25 -2.77
C GLU A 256 10.70 -41.99 -2.19
N LEU A 257 11.02 -41.01 -3.05
CA LEU A 257 11.49 -39.68 -2.63
C LEU A 257 10.43 -38.94 -1.82
N LEU A 258 9.16 -39.01 -2.21
CA LEU A 258 8.05 -38.40 -1.46
C LEU A 258 7.87 -39.03 -0.08
N VAL A 259 7.99 -40.37 0.01
CA VAL A 259 7.91 -41.08 1.29
C VAL A 259 9.06 -40.66 2.21
N ASP A 260 10.30 -40.56 1.70
CA ASP A 260 11.43 -40.07 2.50
C ASP A 260 11.22 -38.61 2.94
N TYR A 261 10.65 -37.77 2.07
CA TYR A 261 10.32 -36.38 2.40
C TYR A 261 9.33 -36.26 3.56
N ILE A 262 8.27 -37.09 3.57
CA ILE A 262 7.27 -37.15 4.65
C ILE A 262 7.90 -37.71 5.93
N LYS A 263 8.77 -38.71 5.85
CA LYS A 263 9.48 -39.24 7.03
C LYS A 263 10.35 -38.19 7.70
N ARG A 264 11.08 -37.38 6.92
CA ARG A 264 11.87 -36.26 7.45
C ARG A 264 11.00 -35.22 8.15
N PHE A 265 9.83 -34.89 7.57
CA PHE A 265 8.85 -34.03 8.22
C PHE A 265 8.44 -34.57 9.59
N MET A 266 8.05 -35.85 9.65
CA MET A 266 7.63 -36.51 10.89
C MET A 266 8.73 -36.50 11.94
N HIS A 267 9.98 -36.76 11.55
CA HIS A 267 11.12 -36.74 12.46
C HIS A 267 11.35 -35.36 13.09
N MET A 268 11.33 -34.29 12.30
CA MET A 268 11.46 -32.92 12.82
C MET A 268 10.30 -32.55 13.74
N PHE A 269 9.08 -32.96 13.38
CA PHE A 269 7.88 -32.69 14.17
C PHE A 269 7.90 -33.40 15.53
N GLU A 270 8.31 -34.68 15.56
CA GLU A 270 8.45 -35.47 16.80
C GLU A 270 9.61 -34.98 17.68
N ALA A 271 10.67 -34.43 17.07
CA ALA A 271 11.78 -33.81 17.78
C ALA A 271 11.40 -32.47 18.45
N GLY A 272 10.22 -31.93 18.15
CA GLY A 272 9.76 -30.63 18.66
C GLY A 272 10.32 -29.42 17.91
N ASP A 273 11.03 -29.63 16.80
CA ASP A 273 11.52 -28.56 15.93
C ASP A 273 10.43 -28.11 14.97
N TYR A 274 9.44 -27.41 15.53
CA TYR A 274 8.24 -26.99 14.81
C TYR A 274 8.53 -25.93 13.73
N GLU A 275 9.58 -25.12 13.89
CA GLU A 275 9.97 -24.11 12.91
C GLU A 275 10.56 -24.77 11.66
N ALA A 276 11.54 -25.68 11.82
CA ALA A 276 12.10 -26.42 10.69
C ALA A 276 11.04 -27.32 10.02
N ALA A 277 10.20 -27.98 10.81
CA ALA A 277 9.09 -28.78 10.30
C ALA A 277 8.10 -27.94 9.47
N ALA A 278 7.79 -26.71 9.91
CA ALA A 278 6.92 -25.80 9.20
C ALA A 278 7.50 -25.39 7.83
N PHE A 279 8.78 -25.00 7.78
CA PHE A 279 9.45 -24.66 6.52
C PHE A 279 9.57 -25.85 5.57
N HIS A 280 9.89 -27.03 6.09
CA HIS A 280 9.95 -28.25 5.29
C HIS A 280 8.58 -28.62 4.70
N ALA A 281 7.52 -28.57 5.51
CA ALA A 281 6.16 -28.77 5.00
C ALA A 281 5.76 -27.69 3.97
N ALA A 282 6.13 -26.44 4.21
CA ALA A 282 5.83 -25.35 3.29
C ALA A 282 6.58 -25.47 1.96
N ARG A 283 7.75 -26.10 1.90
CA ARG A 283 8.53 -26.31 0.67
C ARG A 283 8.30 -27.67 0.02
N SER A 284 7.29 -28.41 0.48
CA SER A 284 7.07 -29.78 0.01
C SER A 284 6.83 -29.85 -1.50
N PRO A 285 7.44 -30.82 -2.20
CA PRO A 285 7.21 -31.04 -3.63
C PRO A 285 5.72 -31.28 -3.90
N HIS A 286 5.22 -30.68 -4.99
CA HIS A 286 3.80 -30.71 -5.39
C HIS A 286 2.80 -30.24 -4.30
N GLY A 287 3.29 -29.62 -3.22
CA GLY A 287 2.46 -29.26 -2.07
C GLY A 287 1.94 -30.46 -1.27
N VAL A 288 2.60 -31.62 -1.31
CA VAL A 288 2.12 -32.85 -0.65
C VAL A 288 1.87 -32.67 0.86
N LEU A 289 2.61 -31.79 1.54
CA LEU A 289 2.42 -31.46 2.96
C LEU A 289 1.62 -30.17 3.20
N ARG A 290 1.15 -29.49 2.15
CA ARG A 290 0.32 -28.28 2.22
C ARG A 290 -1.16 -28.63 2.27
N ASN A 291 -1.55 -29.46 3.24
CA ASN A 291 -2.88 -30.04 3.34
C ASN A 291 -3.45 -29.91 4.76
N THR A 292 -4.74 -30.21 4.90
CA THR A 292 -5.48 -30.11 6.17
C THR A 292 -4.92 -31.03 7.25
N GLU A 293 -4.42 -32.22 6.90
CA GLU A 293 -3.85 -33.16 7.88
C GLU A 293 -2.60 -32.59 8.54
N THR A 294 -1.67 -32.02 7.75
CA THR A 294 -0.47 -31.36 8.28
C THR A 294 -0.84 -30.18 9.16
N MET A 295 -1.81 -29.37 8.76
CA MET A 295 -2.32 -28.24 9.54
C MET A 295 -2.89 -28.71 10.89
N GLU A 296 -3.73 -29.75 10.91
CA GLU A 296 -4.32 -30.29 12.13
C GLU A 296 -3.25 -30.84 13.09
N ARG A 297 -2.17 -31.42 12.56
CA ARG A 297 -1.01 -31.81 13.37
C ARG A 297 -0.42 -30.59 14.09
N PHE A 298 -0.12 -29.50 13.39
CA PHE A 298 0.38 -28.27 14.02
C PHE A 298 -0.62 -27.66 15.00
N LYS A 299 -1.93 -27.72 14.69
CA LYS A 299 -3.01 -27.21 15.56
C LYS A 299 -3.14 -28.00 16.87
N SER A 300 -2.85 -29.30 16.84
CA SER A 300 -2.91 -30.16 18.03
C SER A 300 -1.81 -29.88 19.07
N VAL A 301 -0.77 -29.12 18.70
CA VAL A 301 0.35 -28.81 19.58
C VAL A 301 0.08 -27.52 20.36
N THR A 302 -0.03 -27.65 21.69
CA THR A 302 -0.12 -26.52 22.61
C THR A 302 1.25 -26.27 23.25
N VAL A 303 1.88 -25.14 22.95
CA VAL A 303 3.17 -24.75 23.54
C VAL A 303 2.92 -23.79 24.71
N ASN A 304 3.43 -24.14 25.89
CA ASN A 304 3.26 -23.33 27.11
C ASN A 304 4.35 -22.26 27.31
N ASP A 305 5.40 -22.26 26.47
CA ASP A 305 6.65 -21.53 26.69
C ASP A 305 6.70 -20.10 26.13
N GLY A 306 5.56 -19.45 25.87
CA GLY A 306 5.52 -18.04 25.42
C GLY A 306 6.08 -17.79 24.01
N GLY A 307 6.55 -18.82 23.31
CA GLY A 307 6.92 -18.78 21.89
C GLY A 307 5.69 -18.69 20.97
N LEU A 308 5.94 -18.46 19.67
CA LEU A 308 4.87 -18.44 18.66
C LEU A 308 4.17 -19.83 18.60
N PRO A 309 2.84 -19.86 18.47
CA PRO A 309 2.11 -21.11 18.27
C PRO A 309 2.62 -21.87 17.04
N PRO A 310 2.84 -23.19 17.10
CA PRO A 310 3.31 -23.99 15.96
C PRO A 310 2.43 -23.85 14.71
N LEU A 311 1.10 -23.72 14.92
CA LEU A 311 0.16 -23.46 13.84
C LEU A 311 0.44 -22.13 13.12
N LEU A 312 0.79 -21.08 13.87
CA LEU A 312 1.11 -19.78 13.28
C LEU A 312 2.45 -19.82 12.52
N LEU A 313 3.44 -20.54 13.04
CA LEU A 313 4.72 -20.77 12.34
C LEU A 313 4.50 -21.49 11.00
N TYR A 314 3.63 -22.51 10.98
CA TYR A 314 3.25 -23.21 9.76
C TYR A 314 2.65 -22.27 8.70
N PHE A 315 1.69 -21.43 9.10
CA PHE A 315 1.09 -20.48 8.17
C PHE A 315 2.07 -19.39 7.71
N GLN A 316 2.96 -18.90 8.58
CA GLN A 316 4.03 -17.99 8.18
C GLN A 316 4.93 -18.63 7.11
N ALA A 317 5.39 -19.86 7.35
CA ALA A 317 6.23 -20.60 6.42
C ALA A 317 5.55 -20.83 5.07
N LEU A 318 4.26 -21.18 5.06
CA LEU A 318 3.47 -21.35 3.83
C LEU A 318 3.42 -20.07 2.99
N MET A 319 3.16 -18.94 3.63
CA MET A 319 2.98 -17.65 2.94
C MET A 319 4.30 -17.08 2.43
N ILE A 320 5.41 -17.34 3.15
CA ILE A 320 6.76 -16.97 2.73
C ILE A 320 7.24 -17.86 1.59
N SER A 321 6.98 -19.17 1.67
CA SER A 321 7.47 -20.16 0.70
C SER A 321 6.64 -20.24 -0.59
N ALA A 322 5.45 -19.63 -0.62
CA ALA A 322 4.64 -19.55 -1.83
C ALA A 322 5.35 -18.72 -2.91
N GLN A 323 5.56 -19.27 -4.10
CA GLN A 323 6.02 -18.49 -5.26
C GLN A 323 4.87 -17.60 -5.75
N PRO A 324 5.13 -16.31 -6.10
CA PRO A 324 4.09 -15.44 -6.65
C PRO A 324 3.41 -16.10 -7.85
N GLY A 325 2.08 -16.27 -7.79
CA GLY A 325 1.26 -16.72 -8.92
C GLY A 325 1.23 -18.22 -9.24
N LYS A 326 1.86 -19.10 -8.45
CA LYS A 326 1.95 -20.55 -8.78
C LYS A 326 0.96 -21.47 -8.06
N GLN A 327 0.58 -21.18 -6.80
CA GLN A 327 -0.42 -21.97 -6.08
C GLN A 327 -0.97 -21.18 -4.89
N LEU A 328 -2.27 -20.88 -4.91
CA LEU A 328 -2.98 -20.33 -3.75
C LEU A 328 -3.31 -21.46 -2.78
N LEU A 329 -3.28 -21.16 -1.48
CA LEU A 329 -3.69 -22.12 -0.44
C LEU A 329 -5.18 -22.43 -0.59
N GLY A 330 -5.59 -23.64 -0.19
CA GLY A 330 -7.01 -23.99 -0.16
C GLY A 330 -7.80 -23.04 0.74
N GLU A 331 -9.06 -22.78 0.42
CA GLU A 331 -9.94 -21.85 1.13
C GLU A 331 -9.99 -22.14 2.64
N THR A 332 -10.13 -23.42 3.02
CA THR A 332 -10.13 -23.86 4.43
C THR A 332 -8.83 -23.53 5.16
N LEU A 333 -7.68 -23.70 4.50
CA LEU A 333 -6.37 -23.40 5.09
C LEU A 333 -6.19 -21.88 5.28
N CYS A 334 -6.65 -21.07 4.31
CA CYS A 334 -6.62 -19.62 4.43
C CYS A 334 -7.46 -19.11 5.60
N LEU A 335 -8.66 -19.66 5.75
CA LEU A 335 -9.58 -19.28 6.81
C LEU A 335 -9.01 -19.60 8.19
N GLU A 336 -8.49 -20.81 8.38
CA GLU A 336 -7.86 -21.21 9.63
C GLU A 336 -6.60 -20.37 9.95
N GLY A 337 -5.80 -20.06 8.93
CA GLY A 337 -4.61 -19.22 9.11
C GLY A 337 -4.94 -17.81 9.55
N VAL A 338 -5.97 -17.19 8.97
CA VAL A 338 -6.45 -15.87 9.39
C VAL A 338 -7.04 -15.93 10.80
N HIS A 339 -7.82 -16.97 11.14
CA HIS A 339 -8.32 -17.15 12.51
C HIS A 339 -7.19 -17.24 13.54
N CYS A 340 -6.18 -18.06 13.27
CA CYS A 340 -5.01 -18.21 14.14
C CYS A 340 -4.28 -16.87 14.30
N ALA A 341 -3.97 -16.17 13.20
CA ALA A 341 -3.28 -14.88 13.27
C ALA A 341 -4.09 -13.81 14.03
N LEU A 342 -5.42 -13.76 13.86
CA LEU A 342 -6.29 -12.83 14.60
C LEU A 342 -6.32 -13.14 16.09
N GLN A 343 -6.45 -14.41 16.47
CA GLN A 343 -6.46 -14.84 17.88
C GLN A 343 -5.19 -14.41 18.63
N HIS A 344 -4.05 -14.39 17.94
CA HIS A 344 -2.76 -14.01 18.50
C HIS A 344 -2.38 -12.54 18.22
N GLY A 345 -3.28 -11.74 17.64
CA GLY A 345 -3.08 -10.29 17.46
C GLY A 345 -2.15 -9.89 16.31
N TYR A 346 -1.84 -10.80 15.38
CA TYR A 346 -0.95 -10.54 14.24
C TYR A 346 -1.68 -9.96 13.02
N ILE A 347 -2.31 -8.79 13.19
CA ILE A 347 -3.04 -8.12 12.09
C ILE A 347 -2.13 -7.65 10.95
N ASP A 348 -0.88 -7.28 11.25
CA ASP A 348 0.11 -6.85 10.26
C ASP A 348 0.48 -8.00 9.31
N LEU A 349 0.52 -9.22 9.84
CA LEU A 349 0.79 -10.43 9.07
C LEU A 349 -0.36 -10.73 8.10
N ILE A 350 -1.61 -10.58 8.55
CA ILE A 350 -2.79 -10.72 7.69
C ILE A 350 -2.81 -9.61 6.62
N THR A 351 -2.45 -8.37 7.01
CA THR A 351 -2.32 -7.25 6.07
C THR A 351 -1.34 -7.58 4.96
N PHE A 352 -0.19 -8.15 5.31
CA PHE A 352 0.78 -8.64 4.33
C PHE A 352 0.19 -9.75 3.44
N TRP A 353 -0.47 -10.76 4.01
CA TRP A 353 -1.05 -11.87 3.23
C TRP A 353 -2.09 -11.42 2.21
N VAL A 354 -2.97 -10.49 2.59
CA VAL A 354 -3.98 -9.90 1.70
C VAL A 354 -3.31 -8.99 0.67
N THR A 355 -2.46 -8.04 1.07
CA THR A 355 -1.87 -7.10 0.10
C THR A 355 -0.96 -7.77 -0.93
N GLN A 356 -0.37 -8.93 -0.60
CA GLN A 356 0.45 -9.71 -1.51
C GLN A 356 -0.33 -10.79 -2.29
N HIS A 357 -1.66 -10.82 -2.20
CA HIS A 357 -2.51 -11.82 -2.88
C HIS A 357 -2.05 -13.27 -2.62
N ARG A 358 -1.66 -13.56 -1.37
CA ARG A 358 -1.18 -14.90 -0.95
C ARG A 358 -2.31 -15.83 -0.50
N LEU A 359 -3.48 -15.26 -0.25
CA LEU A 359 -4.67 -15.97 0.21
C LEU A 359 -5.64 -16.22 -0.94
N THR A 360 -6.34 -17.35 -0.88
CA THR A 360 -7.59 -17.51 -1.61
C THR A 360 -8.67 -16.72 -0.89
N TYR A 361 -9.26 -15.75 -1.58
CA TYR A 361 -10.31 -14.90 -1.02
C TYR A 361 -11.68 -15.56 -1.11
N SER A 362 -12.40 -15.53 0.01
CA SER A 362 -13.79 -15.94 0.09
C SER A 362 -14.63 -14.93 0.86
N GLU A 363 -15.94 -15.00 0.69
CA GLU A 363 -16.90 -14.16 1.43
C GLU A 363 -16.74 -14.39 2.94
N GLU A 364 -16.59 -15.64 3.36
CA GLU A 364 -16.43 -16.04 4.76
C GLU A 364 -15.15 -15.44 5.38
N LEU A 365 -14.05 -15.40 4.62
CA LEU A 365 -12.80 -14.78 5.08
C LEU A 365 -12.98 -13.29 5.40
N GLY A 366 -13.76 -12.58 4.57
CA GLY A 366 -14.14 -11.19 4.83
C GLY A 366 -15.01 -11.05 6.08
N ASP A 367 -15.95 -11.99 6.29
CA ASP A 367 -16.86 -11.97 7.44
C ASP A 367 -16.10 -12.16 8.76
N VAL A 368 -15.08 -13.02 8.76
CA VAL A 368 -14.19 -13.25 9.91
C VAL A 368 -13.47 -11.96 10.31
N LEU A 369 -12.92 -11.23 9.35
CA LEU A 369 -12.23 -9.96 9.60
C LEU A 369 -13.18 -8.88 10.12
N CYS A 370 -14.37 -8.76 9.51
CA CYS A 370 -15.40 -7.83 10.00
C CYS A 370 -15.82 -8.15 11.44
N SER A 371 -16.10 -9.42 11.72
CA SER A 371 -16.55 -9.88 13.05
C SER A 371 -15.48 -9.67 14.12
N HIS A 372 -14.20 -9.81 13.76
CA HIS A 372 -13.10 -9.52 14.68
C HIS A 372 -12.89 -8.02 14.89
N GLY A 373 -12.96 -7.22 13.81
CA GLY A 373 -12.88 -5.76 13.89
C GLY A 373 -13.99 -5.13 14.73
N ASP A 374 -15.21 -5.68 14.66
CA ASP A 374 -16.35 -5.21 15.48
C ASP A 374 -16.09 -5.43 17.01
N LYS A 375 -15.17 -6.34 17.40
CA LYS A 375 -14.80 -6.59 18.81
C LYS A 375 -13.67 -5.70 19.32
N ASP A 376 -12.78 -5.22 18.44
CA ASP A 376 -11.62 -4.39 18.81
C ASP A 376 -11.54 -3.11 17.98
N PRO A 377 -11.94 -1.95 18.56
CA PRO A 377 -11.93 -0.66 17.87
C PRO A 377 -10.57 -0.22 17.34
N ARG A 378 -9.46 -0.72 17.90
CA ARG A 378 -8.09 -0.30 17.51
C ARG A 378 -7.70 -0.80 16.12
N ILE A 379 -8.19 -1.98 15.76
CA ILE A 379 -7.91 -2.63 14.47
C ILE A 379 -9.11 -2.61 13.53
N ALA A 380 -10.25 -2.05 13.96
CA ALA A 380 -11.50 -2.06 13.21
C ALA A 380 -11.35 -1.50 11.79
N ASP A 381 -10.70 -0.35 11.61
CA ASP A 381 -10.50 0.23 10.28
C ASP A 381 -9.60 -0.66 9.40
N THR A 382 -8.51 -1.20 9.94
CA THR A 382 -7.64 -2.14 9.22
C THR A 382 -8.42 -3.38 8.78
N CYS A 383 -9.15 -4.01 9.70
CA CYS A 383 -9.98 -5.17 9.39
C CYS A 383 -11.02 -4.87 8.31
N LEU A 384 -11.71 -3.73 8.40
CA LEU A 384 -12.68 -3.30 7.38
C LEU A 384 -12.02 -3.00 6.03
N ALA A 385 -10.80 -2.45 6.02
CA ALA A 385 -10.04 -2.20 4.81
C ALA A 385 -9.63 -3.51 4.12
N LEU A 386 -9.17 -4.50 4.90
CA LEU A 386 -8.83 -5.83 4.38
C LEU A 386 -10.06 -6.58 3.89
N ALA A 387 -11.15 -6.57 4.65
CA ALA A 387 -12.42 -7.16 4.24
C ALA A 387 -12.96 -6.52 2.94
N HIS A 388 -12.83 -5.19 2.80
CA HIS A 388 -13.20 -4.49 1.58
C HIS A 388 -12.43 -5.01 0.34
N ILE A 389 -11.12 -5.25 0.46
CA ILE A 389 -10.30 -5.82 -0.64
C ILE A 389 -10.80 -7.22 -1.00
N ILE A 390 -11.07 -8.05 0.00
CA ILE A 390 -11.54 -9.43 -0.17
C ILE A 390 -12.90 -9.44 -0.86
N TYR A 391 -13.91 -8.76 -0.32
CA TYR A 391 -15.26 -8.72 -0.91
C TYR A 391 -15.27 -8.18 -2.34
N THR A 392 -14.46 -7.15 -2.61
CA THR A 392 -14.36 -6.58 -3.97
C THR A 392 -13.79 -7.59 -4.94
N THR A 393 -12.78 -8.36 -4.52
CA THR A 393 -12.18 -9.40 -5.36
C THR A 393 -13.11 -10.59 -5.56
N CYS A 394 -13.89 -10.96 -4.54
CA CYS A 394 -14.91 -12.01 -4.63
C CYS A 394 -16.18 -11.58 -5.38
N GLY A 395 -16.34 -10.30 -5.73
CA GLY A 395 -17.55 -9.78 -6.37
C GLY A 395 -18.77 -9.64 -5.44
N VAL A 396 -18.58 -9.62 -4.13
CA VAL A 396 -19.67 -9.52 -3.14
C VAL A 396 -20.07 -8.06 -2.91
N LEU A 397 -20.84 -7.52 -3.87
CA LEU A 397 -21.15 -6.09 -3.97
C LEU A 397 -21.77 -5.49 -2.69
N ARG A 398 -22.80 -6.13 -2.12
CA ARG A 398 -23.52 -5.60 -0.95
C ARG A 398 -22.62 -5.46 0.29
N LYS A 399 -21.69 -6.39 0.51
CA LYS A 399 -20.74 -6.36 1.63
C LYS A 399 -19.59 -5.39 1.37
N THR A 400 -19.15 -5.23 0.11
CA THR A 400 -18.24 -4.17 -0.31
C THR A 400 -18.81 -2.79 0.02
N ALA A 401 -20.04 -2.50 -0.41
CA ALA A 401 -20.69 -1.21 -0.11
C ALA A 401 -20.88 -0.98 1.40
N LEU A 402 -21.27 -2.02 2.14
CA LEU A 402 -21.37 -1.94 3.60
C LEU A 402 -20.03 -1.62 4.27
N CYS A 403 -18.93 -2.26 3.84
CA CYS A 403 -17.59 -1.97 4.36
C CYS A 403 -17.17 -0.52 4.06
N MET A 404 -17.44 -0.02 2.86
CA MET A 404 -17.18 1.39 2.51
C MET A 404 -17.92 2.34 3.45
N CYS A 405 -19.22 2.08 3.71
CA CYS A 405 -20.02 2.86 4.64
C CYS A 405 -19.46 2.82 6.08
N LYS A 406 -19.14 1.63 6.61
CA LYS A 406 -18.57 1.47 7.96
C LYS A 406 -17.23 2.20 8.13
N ARG A 407 -16.45 2.35 7.05
CA ARG A 407 -15.18 3.11 7.02
C ARG A 407 -15.38 4.62 6.83
N GLY A 408 -16.62 5.10 6.77
CA GLY A 408 -16.95 6.52 6.55
C GLY A 408 -16.89 6.97 5.08
N LEU A 409 -16.62 6.07 4.13
CA LEU A 409 -16.57 6.36 2.70
C LEU A 409 -17.97 6.41 2.06
N THR A 410 -18.89 7.15 2.68
CA THR A 410 -20.32 7.15 2.33
C THR A 410 -20.57 7.62 0.89
N ILE A 411 -19.86 8.67 0.45
CA ILE A 411 -20.01 9.22 -0.91
C ILE A 411 -19.55 8.19 -1.95
N GLY A 412 -18.38 7.57 -1.73
CA GLY A 412 -17.87 6.52 -2.61
C GLY A 412 -18.77 5.29 -2.62
N ALA A 413 -19.35 4.91 -1.47
CA ALA A 413 -20.31 3.81 -1.39
C ALA A 413 -21.57 4.10 -2.21
N LEU A 414 -22.11 5.33 -2.14
CA LEU A 414 -23.28 5.73 -2.95
C LEU A 414 -22.96 5.64 -4.44
N GLU A 415 -21.81 6.18 -4.87
CA GLU A 415 -21.39 6.09 -6.27
C GLU A 415 -21.27 4.62 -6.72
N PHE A 416 -20.65 3.77 -5.91
CA PHE A 416 -20.52 2.34 -6.16
C PHE A 416 -21.90 1.65 -6.29
N ILE A 417 -22.83 1.92 -5.37
CA ILE A 417 -24.21 1.39 -5.39
C ILE A 417 -24.93 1.79 -6.69
N TYR A 418 -24.83 3.07 -7.08
CA TYR A 418 -25.46 3.59 -8.29
C TYR A 418 -24.82 3.09 -9.59
N GLN A 419 -23.53 2.75 -9.58
CA GLN A 419 -22.84 2.17 -10.74
C GLN A 419 -23.16 0.68 -10.93
N ASN A 420 -23.37 -0.05 -9.84
CA ASN A 420 -23.58 -1.50 -9.85
C ASN A 420 -25.07 -1.93 -9.80
N ASN A 421 -26.01 -1.00 -10.01
CA ASN A 421 -27.46 -1.26 -10.10
C ASN A 421 -28.03 -2.13 -8.96
N PHE A 422 -27.75 -1.75 -7.72
CA PHE A 422 -28.24 -2.47 -6.53
C PHE A 422 -29.76 -2.63 -6.53
N THR A 423 -30.23 -3.76 -6.02
CA THR A 423 -31.66 -3.96 -5.76
C THR A 423 -32.13 -3.18 -4.53
N LEU A 424 -33.45 -3.08 -4.32
CA LEU A 424 -34.03 -2.50 -3.11
C LEU A 424 -33.57 -3.24 -1.85
N ASP A 425 -33.41 -4.56 -1.94
CA ASP A 425 -32.97 -5.40 -0.82
C ASP A 425 -31.49 -5.16 -0.50
N ASP A 426 -30.61 -5.12 -1.51
CA ASP A 426 -29.19 -4.82 -1.30
C ASP A 426 -28.98 -3.43 -0.69
N THR A 427 -29.76 -2.46 -1.16
CA THR A 427 -29.69 -1.09 -0.65
C THR A 427 -30.17 -1.03 0.80
N MET A 428 -31.24 -1.75 1.12
CA MET A 428 -31.75 -1.88 2.49
C MET A 428 -30.76 -2.63 3.39
N PHE A 429 -30.08 -3.65 2.88
CA PHE A 429 -29.04 -4.39 3.58
C PHE A 429 -27.90 -3.46 4.03
N VAL A 430 -27.39 -2.62 3.13
CA VAL A 430 -26.33 -1.65 3.44
C VAL A 430 -26.80 -0.63 4.48
N LEU A 431 -28.01 -0.09 4.32
CA LEU A 431 -28.57 0.89 5.25
C LEU A 431 -28.80 0.30 6.65
N LYS A 432 -29.28 -0.95 6.74
CA LYS A 432 -29.46 -1.66 8.02
C LYS A 432 -28.11 -1.96 8.69
N GLY A 433 -27.09 -2.32 7.90
CA GLY A 433 -25.77 -2.64 8.43
C GLY A 433 -24.96 -1.41 8.87
N CYS A 434 -25.24 -0.22 8.33
CA CYS A 434 -24.60 1.03 8.72
C CYS A 434 -25.60 2.20 8.74
N PRO A 435 -26.46 2.30 9.77
CA PRO A 435 -27.47 3.35 9.86
C PRO A 435 -26.80 4.73 10.00
N SER A 436 -26.88 5.56 8.97
CA SER A 436 -26.40 6.94 9.03
C SER A 436 -27.33 7.90 8.30
N LEU A 437 -27.44 9.12 8.80
CA LEU A 437 -28.28 10.16 8.21
C LEU A 437 -27.82 10.49 6.78
N THR A 438 -26.50 10.58 6.58
CA THR A 438 -25.89 10.87 5.27
C THR A 438 -26.20 9.77 4.25
N LEU A 439 -26.12 8.50 4.66
CA LEU A 439 -26.46 7.38 3.78
C LEU A 439 -27.96 7.35 3.48
N LEU A 440 -28.81 7.56 4.49
CA LEU A 440 -30.26 7.64 4.32
C LEU A 440 -30.64 8.73 3.31
N GLN A 441 -30.09 9.94 3.46
CA GLN A 441 -30.33 11.04 2.54
C GLN A 441 -29.84 10.71 1.13
N GLY A 442 -28.64 10.15 0.99
CA GLY A 442 -28.09 9.77 -0.31
C GLY A 442 -28.89 8.70 -1.06
N LEU A 443 -29.56 7.79 -0.33
CA LEU A 443 -30.38 6.73 -0.92
C LEU A 443 -31.82 7.16 -1.20
N THR A 444 -32.33 8.16 -0.47
CA THR A 444 -33.73 8.62 -0.55
C THR A 444 -33.92 9.92 -1.35
N GLN A 445 -32.84 10.60 -1.69
CA GLN A 445 -32.84 11.80 -2.52
C GLN A 445 -32.24 11.50 -3.90
N LYS A 446 -32.41 12.44 -4.84
CA LYS A 446 -31.80 12.31 -6.17
C LYS A 446 -30.27 12.41 -6.06
N TYR A 447 -29.58 11.48 -6.71
CA TYR A 447 -28.12 11.49 -6.79
C TYR A 447 -27.68 11.92 -8.19
N GLY A 448 -27.29 13.19 -8.34
CA GLY A 448 -26.99 13.78 -9.65
C GLY A 448 -28.22 13.73 -10.57
N SER A 449 -28.10 13.03 -11.71
CA SER A 449 -29.21 12.82 -12.65
C SER A 449 -30.02 11.55 -12.38
N LYS A 450 -29.59 10.70 -11.44
CA LYS A 450 -30.26 9.42 -11.14
C LYS A 450 -31.38 9.61 -10.10
N PRO A 451 -32.50 8.88 -10.21
CA PRO A 451 -33.58 8.94 -9.23
C PRO A 451 -33.13 8.36 -7.88
N ALA A 452 -33.89 8.68 -6.83
CA ALA A 452 -33.71 8.05 -5.52
C ALA A 452 -33.94 6.53 -5.63
N LEU A 453 -33.12 5.74 -4.95
CA LEU A 453 -33.26 4.28 -4.93
C LEU A 453 -34.35 3.82 -3.98
N LEU A 454 -34.54 4.54 -2.87
CA LEU A 454 -35.53 4.24 -1.83
C LEU A 454 -36.45 5.44 -1.60
N SER A 455 -37.68 5.20 -1.17
CA SER A 455 -38.52 6.25 -0.59
C SER A 455 -38.33 6.27 0.93
N VAL A 456 -38.41 7.45 1.55
CA VAL A 456 -38.36 7.57 3.02
C VAL A 456 -39.46 6.72 3.67
N GLY A 457 -40.66 6.70 3.09
CA GLY A 457 -41.77 5.88 3.58
C GLY A 457 -41.46 4.37 3.57
N TYR A 458 -40.85 3.86 2.49
CA TYR A 458 -40.43 2.46 2.40
C TYR A 458 -39.37 2.10 3.44
N VAL A 459 -38.40 3.00 3.67
CA VAL A 459 -37.37 2.80 4.70
C VAL A 459 -37.98 2.75 6.09
N CYS A 460 -38.83 3.73 6.44
CA CYS A 460 -39.51 3.77 7.73
C CYS A 460 -40.37 2.53 7.95
N HIS A 461 -41.15 2.11 6.94
CA HIS A 461 -41.94 0.89 6.99
C HIS A 461 -41.07 -0.35 7.23
N SER A 462 -39.99 -0.54 6.47
CA SER A 462 -39.12 -1.72 6.59
C SER A 462 -38.41 -1.80 7.95
N LEU A 463 -37.94 -0.67 8.47
CA LEU A 463 -37.28 -0.61 9.78
C LEU A 463 -38.28 -0.82 10.92
N LEU A 464 -39.46 -0.20 10.86
CA LEU A 464 -40.53 -0.38 11.85
C LEU A 464 -41.00 -1.83 11.89
N LYS A 465 -41.25 -2.44 10.72
CA LYS A 465 -41.65 -3.84 10.63
C LYS A 465 -40.62 -4.77 11.29
N LYS A 466 -39.33 -4.55 11.01
CA LYS A 466 -38.25 -5.31 11.66
C LYS A 466 -38.23 -5.10 13.17
N ALA A 467 -38.36 -3.85 13.63
CA ALA A 467 -38.37 -3.55 15.06
C ALA A 467 -39.50 -4.26 15.81
N ILE A 468 -40.70 -4.32 15.23
CA ILE A 468 -41.85 -5.05 15.82
C ILE A 468 -41.59 -6.56 15.86
N LEU A 469 -41.01 -7.13 14.80
CA LEU A 469 -40.77 -8.57 14.69
C LEU A 469 -39.62 -9.08 15.57
N ASP A 470 -38.59 -8.26 15.76
CA ASP A 470 -37.41 -8.61 16.58
C ASP A 470 -37.59 -8.25 18.06
N ASP A 471 -38.71 -7.62 18.45
CA ASP A 471 -38.97 -7.20 19.83
C ASP A 471 -39.42 -8.38 20.71
N MET A 472 -38.43 -9.03 21.30
CA MET A 472 -38.62 -10.12 22.26
C MET A 472 -39.20 -9.67 23.62
N MET A 473 -39.21 -8.36 23.90
CA MET A 473 -39.59 -7.80 25.20
C MET A 473 -41.02 -7.24 25.20
N CYS A 474 -41.56 -6.91 24.03
CA CYS A 474 -42.87 -6.30 23.84
C CYS A 474 -43.80 -7.29 23.13
N GLY A 475 -44.80 -7.82 23.83
CA GLY A 475 -45.78 -8.73 23.26
C GLY A 475 -46.70 -8.05 22.23
N THR A 476 -47.48 -8.85 21.51
CA THR A 476 -48.47 -8.37 20.52
C THR A 476 -49.49 -7.40 21.15
N GLU A 477 -49.86 -7.62 22.41
CA GLU A 477 -50.75 -6.73 23.18
C GLU A 477 -50.14 -5.35 23.43
N SER A 478 -48.86 -5.28 23.79
CA SER A 478 -48.15 -4.04 24.06
C SER A 478 -47.98 -3.20 22.78
N TRP A 479 -47.64 -3.83 21.65
CA TRP A 479 -47.63 -3.16 20.35
C TRP A 479 -49.02 -2.72 19.88
N SER A 480 -50.07 -3.47 20.24
CA SER A 480 -51.47 -3.07 19.98
C SER A 480 -51.86 -1.83 20.80
N GLU A 481 -51.41 -1.71 22.05
CA GLU A 481 -51.59 -0.50 22.85
C GLU A 481 -50.85 0.70 22.26
N ILE A 482 -49.62 0.49 21.75
CA ILE A 482 -48.86 1.52 21.04
C ILE A 482 -49.61 1.99 19.77
N ALA A 483 -50.20 1.07 19.02
CA ALA A 483 -51.04 1.41 17.87
C ALA A 483 -52.27 2.25 18.29
N ALA A 484 -52.96 1.86 19.36
CA ALA A 484 -54.10 2.62 19.88
C ALA A 484 -53.70 4.04 20.34
N ARG A 485 -52.54 4.19 21.00
CA ARG A 485 -51.99 5.52 21.36
C ARG A 485 -51.65 6.34 20.11
N CYS A 486 -51.16 5.70 19.05
CA CYS A 486 -50.89 6.38 17.78
C CYS A 486 -52.19 6.90 17.13
N GLU A 487 -53.30 6.17 17.20
CA GLU A 487 -54.62 6.66 16.76
C GLU A 487 -55.07 7.87 17.59
N GLN A 488 -54.95 7.79 18.92
CA GLN A 488 -55.30 8.90 19.83
C GLN A 488 -54.46 10.17 19.56
N MET A 489 -53.20 10.00 19.17
CA MET A 489 -52.28 11.09 18.80
C MET A 489 -52.45 11.57 17.35
N ASN A 490 -53.53 11.17 16.68
CA ASN A 490 -53.86 11.54 15.30
C ASN A 490 -52.81 11.08 14.26
N ARG A 491 -52.26 9.88 14.47
CA ARG A 491 -51.33 9.17 13.56
C ARG A 491 -51.93 7.86 13.04
N PRO A 492 -53.08 7.89 12.33
CA PRO A 492 -53.83 6.68 11.96
C PRO A 492 -53.06 5.75 11.01
N HIS A 493 -52.28 6.31 10.08
CA HIS A 493 -51.48 5.49 9.16
C HIS A 493 -50.40 4.68 9.87
N LEU A 494 -49.77 5.26 10.91
CA LEU A 494 -48.76 4.55 11.70
C LEU A 494 -49.40 3.43 12.53
N ALA A 495 -50.55 3.71 13.14
CA ALA A 495 -51.31 2.70 13.87
C ALA A 495 -51.73 1.54 12.97
N GLN A 496 -52.27 1.85 11.78
CA GLN A 496 -52.64 0.86 10.78
C GLN A 496 -51.44 0.01 10.34
N GLU A 497 -50.26 0.61 10.18
CA GLU A 497 -49.04 -0.09 9.78
C GLU A 497 -48.55 -1.07 10.87
N ILE A 498 -48.61 -0.65 12.13
CA ILE A 498 -48.28 -1.49 13.29
C ILE A 498 -49.24 -2.68 13.35
N ILE A 499 -50.56 -2.42 13.28
CA ILE A 499 -51.60 -3.46 13.33
C ILE A 499 -51.46 -4.44 12.16
N SER A 500 -51.29 -3.93 10.93
CA SER A 500 -51.03 -4.74 9.73
C SER A 500 -49.82 -5.67 9.91
N THR A 501 -48.74 -5.15 10.50
CA THR A 501 -47.53 -5.93 10.77
C THR A 501 -47.79 -7.03 11.81
N LEU A 502 -48.49 -6.73 12.90
CA LEU A 502 -48.86 -7.71 13.93
C LEU A 502 -49.75 -8.82 13.36
N LEU A 503 -50.76 -8.46 12.57
CA LEU A 503 -51.68 -9.42 11.95
C LEU A 503 -51.02 -10.31 10.89
N SER A 504 -49.88 -9.89 10.34
CA SER A 504 -49.09 -10.73 9.43
C SER A 504 -48.31 -11.85 10.13
N GLN A 505 -48.26 -11.86 11.47
CA GLN A 505 -47.62 -12.92 12.27
C GLN A 505 -48.54 -14.16 12.35
N ALA A 506 -47.97 -15.36 12.23
CA ALA A 506 -48.74 -16.61 12.29
C ALA A 506 -49.42 -16.77 13.67
N GLY A 507 -50.76 -16.86 13.67
CA GLY A 507 -51.57 -17.00 14.89
C GLY A 507 -52.16 -15.70 15.45
N ALA A 508 -51.89 -14.54 14.85
CA ALA A 508 -52.48 -13.27 15.25
C ALA A 508 -53.93 -13.12 14.72
N VAL A 509 -54.90 -12.96 15.61
CA VAL A 509 -56.31 -12.72 15.27
C VAL A 509 -56.77 -11.39 15.87
N CYS A 510 -57.32 -10.51 15.04
CA CYS A 510 -57.95 -9.28 15.51
C CYS A 510 -59.29 -9.65 16.18
N LEU A 511 -59.32 -9.69 17.51
CA LEU A 511 -60.55 -9.90 18.25
C LEU A 511 -61.32 -8.57 18.32
N SER A 512 -62.60 -8.60 17.93
CA SER A 512 -63.50 -7.47 18.16
C SER A 512 -63.66 -7.22 19.68
N PRO A 513 -64.03 -6.00 20.12
CA PRO A 513 -64.23 -5.71 21.54
C PRO A 513 -65.26 -6.65 22.22
N GLY A 514 -66.20 -7.21 21.44
CA GLY A 514 -67.19 -8.18 21.94
C GLY A 514 -66.63 -9.59 22.14
N SER A 515 -65.59 -9.99 21.40
CA SER A 515 -64.97 -11.31 21.49
C SER A 515 -63.92 -11.44 22.61
N ALA A 516 -63.33 -10.32 23.06
CA ALA A 516 -62.44 -10.31 24.22
C ALA A 516 -63.19 -10.70 25.52
N LYS A 517 -64.42 -10.20 25.70
CA LYS A 517 -65.30 -10.57 26.82
C LYS A 517 -65.76 -12.03 26.79
N LEU A 518 -65.84 -12.64 25.61
CA LEU A 518 -66.17 -14.06 25.47
C LEU A 518 -64.99 -14.96 25.85
N MET A 519 -63.75 -14.54 25.56
CA MET A 519 -62.56 -15.31 25.91
C MET A 519 -62.28 -15.29 27.42
N GLU A 520 -62.53 -14.15 28.08
CA GLU A 520 -62.44 -14.03 29.55
C GLU A 520 -63.46 -14.92 30.28
N HIS A 521 -64.60 -15.21 29.63
CA HIS A 521 -65.65 -16.09 30.15
C HIS A 521 -65.43 -17.59 29.88
N VAL A 522 -64.50 -17.94 28.98
CA VAL A 522 -64.16 -19.33 28.62
C VAL A 522 -62.93 -19.83 29.38
N PHE A 523 -62.10 -18.91 29.90
CA PHE A 523 -60.88 -19.23 30.66
C PHE A 523 -60.97 -18.90 32.17
N MET A 524 -62.11 -18.41 32.66
CA MET A 524 -62.52 -18.43 34.07
C MET A 524 -63.45 -19.61 34.30
#